data_AF-A0A2G6J9E5-F1
#
_entry.id   AF-A0A2G6J9E5-F1
#
_cell.length_a   1.000
_cell.length_b   1.000
_cell.length_c   1.000
_cell.angle_alpha   90.00
_cell.angle_beta   90.00
_cell.angle_gamma   90.00
#
_symmetry.space_group_name_H-M   'P 1'
#
loop_
_entity.id
_entity.type
_entity.pdbx_description
1 polymer ?
#
loop_
_entity_poly.entity_id
_entity_poly.type
_entity_poly.pdbx_seq_one_letter_code
_entity_poly.pdbx_strand_id
1 'polypeptide(L)'
;MTRSRRLSLALAVAALGAGCAGKTLPTLPSFAAKTTLKLAAERCKDGVCRCRGADAEKEKGIPAGHKRFELRIPRSTAAVWVKVGSHGVYYKPPSTVHPQCFYVDLPPGRHPFTVYGERRDPEVGLQLGLTMNEYGQPQDGGPSWYRSFHMTCGIGASPCSREEMAIWRAFVNKLPRGVLDPCGSAMLKGATFGGVRAQKGDDQYTKAVVRFRLKVYTFAPHHPPGSPACKSPTKNK
;
A
#
# COMPACT_ATOMS: atom_id res chain seq x y z
N MET A 1 32.75 -70.95 -39.52
CA MET A 1 32.45 -70.38 -38.18
C MET A 1 32.95 -68.95 -38.15
N THR A 2 32.08 -67.97 -38.45
CA THR A 2 32.44 -66.56 -38.64
C THR A 2 31.53 -65.71 -37.76
N ARG A 3 32.15 -64.98 -36.83
CA ARG A 3 31.52 -64.10 -35.83
C ARG A 3 30.91 -62.87 -36.51
N SER A 4 29.68 -62.51 -36.16
CA SER A 4 29.12 -61.18 -36.42
C SER A 4 28.52 -60.64 -35.11
N ARG A 5 29.23 -59.72 -34.45
CA ARG A 5 28.73 -58.95 -33.30
C ARG A 5 28.09 -57.67 -33.86
N ARG A 6 26.77 -57.56 -33.75
CA ARG A 6 26.05 -56.31 -34.00
C ARG A 6 26.05 -55.48 -32.71
N LEU A 7 26.71 -54.32 -32.73
CA LEU A 7 26.54 -53.26 -31.74
C LEU A 7 25.27 -52.48 -32.10
N SER A 8 24.27 -52.48 -31.22
CA SER A 8 23.13 -51.57 -31.31
C SER A 8 23.39 -50.35 -30.44
N LEU A 9 23.55 -49.19 -31.10
CA LEU A 9 23.66 -47.87 -30.48
C LEU A 9 22.24 -47.37 -30.17
N ALA A 10 21.86 -47.32 -28.90
CA ALA A 10 20.59 -46.74 -28.47
C ALA A 10 20.75 -45.23 -28.26
N LEU A 11 20.07 -44.44 -29.09
CA LEU A 11 20.03 -42.98 -29.03
C LEU A 11 19.01 -42.54 -27.96
N ALA A 12 19.47 -42.04 -26.82
CA ALA A 12 18.61 -41.48 -25.79
C ALA A 12 18.27 -40.02 -26.12
N VAL A 13 17.06 -39.77 -26.61
CA VAL A 13 16.50 -38.42 -26.78
C VAL A 13 16.06 -37.91 -25.41
N ALA A 14 16.87 -37.06 -24.79
CA ALA A 14 16.52 -36.33 -23.59
C ALA A 14 15.51 -35.22 -23.93
N ALA A 15 14.23 -35.47 -23.68
CA ALA A 15 13.18 -34.46 -23.76
C ALA A 15 13.37 -33.44 -22.61
N LEU A 16 13.97 -32.31 -22.92
CA LEU A 16 13.98 -31.11 -22.09
C LEU A 16 12.56 -30.54 -22.02
N GLY A 17 11.75 -31.06 -21.10
CA GLY A 17 10.51 -30.45 -20.66
C GLY A 17 10.83 -29.14 -19.95
N ALA A 18 10.87 -28.04 -20.71
CA ALA A 18 10.83 -26.68 -20.18
C ALA A 18 9.49 -26.47 -19.46
N GLY A 19 9.47 -26.82 -18.16
CA GLY A 19 8.38 -26.48 -17.26
C GLY A 19 8.26 -24.98 -17.15
N CYS A 20 7.38 -24.37 -17.94
CA CYS A 20 6.87 -23.04 -17.69
C CYS A 20 6.21 -23.05 -16.31
N ALA A 21 6.97 -22.66 -15.27
CA ALA A 21 6.45 -22.35 -13.96
C ALA A 21 5.41 -21.24 -14.13
N GLY A 22 4.14 -21.63 -14.20
CA GLY A 22 3.02 -20.72 -14.21
C GLY A 22 3.14 -19.83 -12.98
N LYS A 23 3.38 -18.53 -13.19
CA LYS A 23 3.37 -17.54 -12.12
C LYS A 23 1.98 -17.57 -11.49
N THR A 24 1.86 -18.24 -10.34
CA THR A 24 0.63 -18.29 -9.56
C THR A 24 0.16 -16.84 -9.36
N LEU A 25 -1.04 -16.54 -9.87
CA LEU A 25 -1.63 -15.22 -9.69
C LEU A 25 -1.71 -14.93 -8.19
N PRO A 26 -1.44 -13.69 -7.75
CA PRO A 26 -1.53 -13.36 -6.34
C PRO A 26 -2.94 -13.63 -5.84
N THR A 27 -3.07 -14.51 -4.85
CA THR A 27 -4.35 -14.75 -4.18
C THR A 27 -4.85 -13.42 -3.61
N LEU A 28 -6.01 -12.98 -4.11
CA LEU A 28 -6.68 -11.80 -3.60
C LEU A 28 -7.32 -12.13 -2.25
N PRO A 29 -7.22 -11.22 -1.26
CA PRO A 29 -7.87 -11.44 0.00
C PRO A 29 -9.40 -11.39 -0.16
N SER A 30 -10.10 -12.20 0.63
CA SER A 30 -11.54 -12.03 0.89
C SER A 30 -11.68 -11.42 2.27
N PHE A 31 -12.33 -10.25 2.36
CA PHE A 31 -12.59 -9.56 3.60
C PHE A 31 -14.10 -9.35 3.77
N ALA A 32 -14.60 -9.49 4.99
CA ALA A 32 -15.96 -9.09 5.30
C ALA A 32 -16.17 -7.59 5.02
N ALA A 33 -17.37 -7.20 4.62
CA ALA A 33 -17.78 -5.81 4.42
C ALA A 33 -18.04 -5.12 5.78
N LYS A 34 -17.05 -5.14 6.68
CA LYS A 34 -17.17 -4.63 8.05
C LYS A 34 -15.81 -4.11 8.55
N THR A 35 -15.85 -2.96 9.22
CA THR A 35 -14.69 -2.43 9.93
C THR A 35 -14.49 -3.18 11.25
N THR A 36 -13.31 -3.76 11.43
CA THR A 36 -12.82 -4.38 12.68
C THR A 36 -11.54 -3.72 13.18
N LEU A 37 -11.00 -2.76 12.45
CA LEU A 37 -9.80 -2.02 12.81
C LEU A 37 -10.02 -1.24 14.11
N LYS A 38 -9.07 -1.33 15.04
CA LYS A 38 -9.01 -0.45 16.20
C LYS A 38 -8.65 0.98 15.75
N LEU A 39 -9.63 1.87 15.75
CA LEU A 39 -9.47 3.27 15.35
C LEU A 39 -9.01 4.14 16.53
N ALA A 40 -8.31 5.24 16.24
CA ALA A 40 -7.97 6.24 17.25
C ALA A 40 -9.22 7.08 17.62
N ALA A 41 -9.68 6.92 18.86
CA ALA A 41 -11.05 7.27 19.27
C ALA A 41 -11.41 8.77 19.21
N GLU A 42 -10.48 9.70 19.40
CA GLU A 42 -10.83 11.11 19.53
C GLU A 42 -11.40 11.72 18.24
N ARG A 43 -10.93 11.27 17.07
CA ARG A 43 -11.47 11.68 15.77
C ARG A 43 -12.52 10.74 15.21
N CYS A 44 -12.65 9.56 15.80
CA CYS A 44 -13.46 8.47 15.28
C CYS A 44 -14.58 8.13 16.26
N LYS A 45 -15.80 8.53 15.93
CA LYS A 45 -17.00 8.22 16.72
C LYS A 45 -17.86 7.24 15.94
N ASP A 46 -18.30 6.16 16.60
CA ASP A 46 -19.17 5.14 16.02
C ASP A 46 -18.65 4.56 14.68
N GLY A 47 -17.32 4.44 14.56
CA GLY A 47 -16.65 3.93 13.36
C GLY A 47 -16.48 4.94 12.22
N VAL A 48 -16.96 6.18 12.38
CA VAL A 48 -16.82 7.27 11.42
C VAL A 48 -15.79 8.27 11.93
N CYS A 49 -14.81 8.62 11.09
CA CYS A 49 -13.77 9.57 11.48
C CYS A 49 -13.90 10.91 10.75
N ARG A 50 -13.62 12.00 11.47
CA ARG A 50 -13.46 13.33 10.88
C ARG A 50 -12.04 13.52 10.37
N CYS A 51 -11.90 13.85 9.09
CA CYS A 51 -10.60 14.13 8.51
C CYS A 51 -10.05 15.46 9.00
N ARG A 52 -8.72 15.54 9.18
CA ARG A 52 -8.09 16.83 9.50
C ARG A 52 -8.34 17.81 8.35
N GLY A 53 -8.49 19.08 8.70
CA GLY A 53 -8.52 20.17 7.73
C GLY A 53 -7.17 20.37 7.03
N ALA A 54 -7.06 21.47 6.28
CA ALA A 54 -5.80 21.93 5.72
C ALA A 54 -4.80 22.27 6.85
N ASP A 55 -5.30 22.80 7.95
CA ASP A 55 -4.52 23.17 9.11
C ASP A 55 -4.02 21.92 9.87
N ALA A 56 -2.80 22.01 10.39
CA ALA A 56 -2.23 20.97 11.23
C ALA A 56 -2.85 21.02 12.64
N GLU A 57 -4.12 20.62 12.72
CA GLU A 57 -4.81 20.46 14.01
C GLU A 57 -3.98 19.56 14.95
N LYS A 58 -3.92 19.93 16.23
CA LYS A 58 -3.26 19.10 17.23
C LYS A 58 -4.06 17.81 17.46
N GLU A 59 -3.36 16.70 17.56
CA GLU A 59 -3.93 15.42 17.98
C GLU A 59 -3.78 15.25 19.50
N LYS A 60 -4.75 14.63 20.17
CA LYS A 60 -4.62 14.21 21.57
C LYS A 60 -4.91 12.71 21.71
N GLY A 61 -4.76 12.20 22.93
CA GLY A 61 -5.06 10.79 23.24
C GLY A 61 -4.22 9.78 22.47
N ILE A 62 -3.02 10.15 22.01
CA ILE A 62 -2.08 9.20 21.41
C ILE A 62 -1.48 8.37 22.55
N PRO A 63 -1.61 7.03 22.55
CA PRO A 63 -1.03 6.18 23.59
C PRO A 63 0.48 6.38 23.72
N ALA A 64 0.99 6.27 24.95
CA ALA A 64 2.43 6.36 25.20
C ALA A 64 3.21 5.36 24.31
N GLY A 65 4.33 5.82 23.76
CA GLY A 65 5.16 5.03 22.84
C GLY A 65 4.52 4.70 21.49
N HIS A 66 3.37 5.26 21.15
CA HIS A 66 2.75 5.10 19.82
C HIS A 66 2.89 6.37 18.97
N LYS A 67 2.75 6.19 17.66
CA LYS A 67 2.66 7.26 16.67
C LYS A 67 1.33 7.19 15.95
N ARG A 68 0.70 8.34 15.74
CA ARG A 68 -0.57 8.45 15.04
C ARG A 68 -0.36 8.57 13.54
N PHE A 69 -1.12 7.80 12.80
CA PHE A 69 -1.19 7.87 11.34
C PHE A 69 -2.60 8.20 10.90
N GLU A 70 -2.72 9.19 10.03
CA GLU A 70 -3.93 9.43 9.24
C GLU A 70 -3.83 8.63 7.95
N LEU A 71 -4.86 7.85 7.64
CA LEU A 71 -5.04 7.17 6.37
C LEU A 71 -6.22 7.80 5.65
N ARG A 72 -6.01 8.26 4.41
CA ARG A 72 -7.03 8.85 3.55
C ARG A 72 -7.26 8.00 2.32
N ILE A 73 -8.50 7.59 2.12
CA ILE A 73 -9.00 6.99 0.89
C ILE A 73 -9.68 8.11 0.10
N PRO A 74 -9.26 8.36 -1.16
CA PRO A 74 -9.85 9.41 -1.98
C PRO A 74 -11.31 9.08 -2.35
N ARG A 75 -11.94 10.02 -3.05
CA ARG A 75 -13.24 9.77 -3.69
C ARG A 75 -13.15 8.50 -4.54
N SER A 76 -14.08 7.58 -4.35
CA SER A 76 -14.08 6.29 -5.04
C SER A 76 -15.44 5.61 -4.95
N THR A 77 -15.92 5.04 -6.05
CA THR A 77 -17.09 4.14 -6.09
C THR A 77 -16.73 2.68 -5.83
N ALA A 78 -15.44 2.35 -5.67
CA ALA A 78 -15.00 1.00 -5.34
C ALA A 78 -15.28 0.67 -3.86
N ALA A 79 -15.48 -0.62 -3.60
CA ALA A 79 -15.35 -1.14 -2.24
C ALA A 79 -13.86 -1.23 -1.89
N VAL A 80 -13.45 -0.65 -0.75
CA VAL A 80 -12.03 -0.59 -0.35
C VAL A 80 -11.85 -1.15 1.06
N TRP A 81 -10.84 -2.01 1.21
CA TRP A 81 -10.42 -2.56 2.49
C TRP A 81 -8.97 -2.19 2.76
N VAL A 82 -8.69 -1.78 4.00
CA VAL A 82 -7.33 -1.56 4.49
C VAL A 82 -7.09 -2.41 5.71
N LYS A 83 -6.36 -3.52 5.54
CA LYS A 83 -5.91 -4.38 6.65
C LYS A 83 -4.59 -3.86 7.20
N VAL A 84 -4.52 -3.76 8.53
CA VAL A 84 -3.33 -3.34 9.28
C VAL A 84 -2.90 -4.48 10.18
N GLY A 85 -2.05 -5.39 9.68
CA GLY A 85 -1.56 -6.55 10.41
C GLY A 85 -2.62 -7.27 11.24
N SER A 86 -2.37 -7.36 12.55
CA SER A 86 -3.29 -7.88 13.56
C SER A 86 -4.24 -6.82 14.15
N HIS A 87 -4.11 -5.55 13.80
CA HIS A 87 -4.96 -4.46 14.32
C HIS A 87 -6.38 -4.48 13.73
N GLY A 88 -6.60 -5.18 12.62
CA GLY A 88 -7.91 -5.38 12.00
C GLY A 88 -8.00 -4.81 10.58
N VAL A 89 -9.24 -4.61 10.12
CA VAL A 89 -9.54 -4.17 8.75
C VAL A 89 -10.46 -2.95 8.79
N TYR A 90 -10.09 -1.88 8.08
CA TYR A 90 -11.01 -0.80 7.78
C TYR A 90 -11.75 -1.11 6.48
N TYR A 91 -13.05 -0.87 6.43
CA TYR A 91 -13.87 -1.04 5.25
C TYR A 91 -14.53 0.29 4.86
N LYS A 92 -14.28 0.74 3.62
CA LYS A 92 -15.03 1.82 2.98
C LYS A 92 -16.02 1.20 1.98
N PRO A 93 -17.33 1.36 2.20
CA PRO A 93 -18.33 0.86 1.27
C PRO A 93 -18.34 1.67 -0.04
N PRO A 94 -18.83 1.07 -1.14
CA PRO A 94 -18.94 1.76 -2.43
C PRO A 94 -20.00 2.88 -2.43
N SER A 95 -21.00 2.79 -1.55
CA SER A 95 -22.05 3.81 -1.38
C SER A 95 -21.51 5.13 -0.82
N THR A 96 -20.41 5.11 -0.07
CA THR A 96 -19.75 6.32 0.43
C THR A 96 -18.76 6.83 -0.61
N VAL A 97 -19.24 7.57 -1.62
CA VAL A 97 -18.39 8.04 -2.73
C VAL A 97 -17.35 9.07 -2.26
N HIS A 98 -17.66 9.88 -1.26
CA HIS A 98 -16.79 10.94 -0.75
C HIS A 98 -15.46 10.41 -0.18
N PRO A 99 -14.41 11.26 -0.13
CA PRO A 99 -13.19 10.92 0.58
C PRO A 99 -13.50 10.50 2.02
N GLN A 100 -12.78 9.50 2.49
CA GLN A 100 -12.86 9.02 3.87
C GLN A 100 -11.46 8.96 4.45
N CYS A 101 -11.37 9.16 5.74
CA CYS A 101 -10.14 8.98 6.48
C CYS A 101 -10.39 8.15 7.72
N PHE A 102 -9.32 7.61 8.27
CA PHE A 102 -9.32 6.95 9.56
C PHE A 102 -7.94 7.06 10.17
N TYR A 103 -7.88 6.84 11.48
CA TYR A 103 -6.67 7.05 12.26
C TYR A 103 -6.28 5.78 12.99
N VAL A 104 -4.99 5.47 12.98
CA VAL A 104 -4.41 4.34 13.73
C VAL A 104 -3.23 4.82 14.54
N ASP A 105 -3.12 4.32 15.76
CA ASP A 105 -1.95 4.50 16.60
C ASP A 105 -1.10 3.23 16.52
N LEU A 106 0.15 3.37 16.07
CA LEU A 106 1.07 2.25 15.86
C LEU A 106 2.30 2.40 16.75
N PRO A 107 2.73 1.34 17.46
CA PRO A 107 4.02 1.37 18.15
C PRO A 107 5.18 1.31 17.14
N PRO A 108 6.42 1.67 17.53
CA PRO A 108 7.61 1.37 16.76
C PRO A 108 7.67 -0.10 16.36
N GLY A 109 8.13 -0.38 15.14
CA GLY A 109 8.16 -1.75 14.61
C GLY A 109 7.83 -1.83 13.13
N ARG A 110 7.41 -3.01 12.67
CA ARG A 110 7.07 -3.27 11.27
C ARG A 110 5.60 -3.72 11.18
N HIS A 111 4.80 -2.91 10.49
CA HIS A 111 3.36 -3.12 10.37
C HIS A 111 3.01 -3.50 8.93
N PRO A 112 2.53 -4.73 8.66
CA PRO A 112 2.10 -5.10 7.32
C PRO A 112 0.75 -4.46 6.99
N PHE A 113 0.68 -3.79 5.85
CA PHE A 113 -0.54 -3.23 5.29
C PHE A 113 -0.97 -4.02 4.05
N THR A 114 -2.28 -4.20 3.90
CA THR A 114 -2.90 -4.69 2.66
C THR A 114 -4.06 -3.77 2.31
N VAL A 115 -3.95 -3.10 1.17
CA VAL A 115 -5.01 -2.28 0.58
C VAL A 115 -5.63 -3.10 -0.54
N TYR A 116 -6.91 -3.41 -0.43
CA TYR A 116 -7.65 -4.19 -1.41
C TYR A 116 -8.81 -3.34 -1.94
N GLY A 117 -8.99 -3.33 -3.26
CA GLY A 117 -10.06 -2.62 -3.93
C GLY A 117 -10.82 -3.55 -4.86
N GLU A 118 -12.15 -3.42 -4.87
CA GLU A 118 -13.04 -4.14 -5.78
C GLU A 118 -13.97 -3.17 -6.50
N ARG A 119 -13.97 -3.26 -7.83
CA ARG A 119 -14.87 -2.49 -8.69
C ARG A 119 -16.31 -2.84 -8.36
N ARG A 120 -17.14 -1.80 -8.17
CA ARG A 120 -18.59 -1.92 -7.97
C ARG A 120 -19.41 -1.22 -9.04
N ASP A 121 -18.77 -0.32 -9.79
CA ASP A 121 -19.35 0.38 -10.92
C ASP A 121 -18.55 0.02 -12.20
N PRO A 122 -19.14 -0.70 -13.17
CA PRO A 122 -18.48 -1.04 -14.43
C PRO A 122 -18.14 0.16 -15.31
N GLU A 123 -18.93 1.23 -15.27
CA GLU A 123 -18.77 2.42 -16.12
C GLU A 123 -17.61 3.30 -15.62
N VAL A 124 -17.45 3.41 -14.30
CA VAL A 124 -16.35 4.16 -13.67
C VAL A 124 -15.07 3.34 -13.61
N GLY A 125 -15.17 2.01 -13.49
CA GLY A 125 -14.03 1.13 -13.30
C GLY A 125 -13.51 1.07 -11.85
N LEU A 126 -12.37 0.41 -11.64
CA LEU A 126 -11.75 0.35 -10.31
C LEU A 126 -11.08 1.68 -9.97
N GLN A 127 -11.41 2.22 -8.79
CA GLN A 127 -10.79 3.42 -8.22
C GLN A 127 -10.17 3.06 -6.86
N LEU A 128 -8.84 2.94 -6.79
CA LEU A 128 -8.11 2.56 -5.59
C LEU A 128 -7.08 3.62 -5.23
N GLY A 129 -7.11 4.10 -4.00
CA GLY A 129 -6.08 5.01 -3.52
C GLY A 129 -5.95 4.99 -2.01
N LEU A 130 -4.75 5.32 -1.54
CA LEU A 130 -4.47 5.51 -0.14
C LEU A 130 -3.32 6.50 0.02
N THR A 131 -3.53 7.52 0.84
CA THR A 131 -2.45 8.36 1.37
C THR A 131 -2.34 8.12 2.86
N MET A 132 -1.12 8.02 3.37
CA MET A 132 -0.86 7.87 4.80
C MET A 132 0.11 8.95 5.26
N ASN A 133 -0.23 9.63 6.35
CA ASN A 133 0.61 10.66 6.95
C ASN A 133 0.83 10.35 8.43
N GLU A 134 2.07 10.44 8.88
CA GLU A 134 2.45 10.40 10.30
C GLU A 134 2.24 11.77 10.94
N TYR A 135 1.66 11.80 12.13
CA TYR A 135 1.58 13.00 12.95
C TYR A 135 2.88 13.22 13.77
N GLY A 136 3.50 14.40 13.64
CA GLY A 136 4.52 14.88 14.56
C GLY A 136 3.92 15.81 15.61
N GLN A 137 4.27 15.58 16.88
CA GLN A 137 3.68 16.29 18.01
C GLN A 137 4.27 17.71 18.15
N PRO A 138 3.56 18.65 18.80
CA PRO A 138 4.02 20.04 18.92
C PRO A 138 5.38 20.19 19.59
N GLN A 139 5.66 19.38 20.61
CA GLN A 139 6.96 19.37 21.31
C GLN A 139 8.12 18.90 20.44
N ASP A 140 7.82 18.32 19.28
CA ASP A 140 8.80 17.84 18.31
C ASP A 140 8.88 18.79 17.08
N GLY A 141 8.53 20.08 17.23
CA GLY A 141 8.51 21.03 16.11
C GLY A 141 7.26 20.93 15.22
N GLY A 142 6.20 20.31 15.73
CA GLY A 142 4.87 20.23 15.12
C GLY A 142 3.88 21.32 15.60
N PRO A 143 2.58 21.16 15.33
CA PRO A 143 1.94 20.01 14.69
C PRO A 143 2.31 19.93 13.20
N SER A 144 2.77 18.76 12.75
CA SER A 144 3.17 18.51 11.37
C SER A 144 2.69 17.13 10.90
N TRP A 145 2.50 16.98 9.58
CA TRP A 145 2.06 15.71 8.98
C TRP A 145 3.03 15.26 7.89
N TYR A 146 3.73 14.16 8.14
CA TYR A 146 4.79 13.63 7.27
C TYR A 146 4.25 12.52 6.39
N ARG A 147 4.40 12.64 5.07
CA ARG A 147 3.88 11.62 4.15
C ARG A 147 4.67 10.32 4.30
N SER A 148 3.98 9.23 4.63
CA SER A 148 4.60 7.91 4.84
C SER A 148 4.23 6.90 3.76
N PHE A 149 3.13 7.12 3.03
CA PHE A 149 2.72 6.32 1.89
C PHE A 149 1.80 7.12 0.98
N HIS A 150 1.87 6.87 -0.33
CA HIS A 150 0.93 7.40 -1.30
C HIS A 150 0.80 6.45 -2.49
N MET A 151 -0.44 6.24 -2.91
CA MET A 151 -0.80 5.46 -4.09
C MET A 151 -2.18 5.89 -4.56
N THR A 152 -2.34 6.03 -5.87
CA THR A 152 -3.60 6.25 -6.55
C THR A 152 -3.60 5.43 -7.83
N CYS A 153 -4.75 4.88 -8.17
CA CYS A 153 -5.02 4.17 -9.39
C CYS A 153 -6.51 4.33 -9.73
N GLY A 154 -6.81 4.83 -10.91
CA GLY A 154 -8.17 5.12 -11.35
C GLY A 154 -8.84 6.27 -10.59
N ILE A 155 -8.05 7.15 -9.97
CA ILE A 155 -8.59 8.32 -9.25
C ILE A 155 -8.59 9.50 -10.21
N GLY A 156 -9.77 9.91 -10.67
CA GLY A 156 -9.94 10.98 -11.67
C GLY A 156 -10.84 10.52 -12.82
N ALA A 157 -10.42 10.80 -14.05
CA ALA A 157 -11.19 10.52 -15.27
C ALA A 157 -10.94 9.12 -15.87
N SER A 158 -9.85 8.45 -15.48
CA SER A 158 -9.50 7.11 -15.96
C SER A 158 -9.77 6.04 -14.90
N PRO A 159 -10.11 4.80 -15.30
CA PRO A 159 -10.11 3.64 -14.41
C PRO A 159 -8.69 3.13 -14.15
N CYS A 160 -8.51 2.39 -13.06
CA CYS A 160 -7.22 1.86 -12.64
C CYS A 160 -6.59 0.95 -13.71
N SER A 161 -5.42 1.36 -14.21
CA SER A 161 -4.77 0.76 -15.37
C SER A 161 -3.41 0.11 -15.05
N ARG A 162 -2.87 -0.71 -15.98
CA ARG A 162 -1.53 -1.30 -15.80
C ARG A 162 -0.44 -0.22 -15.84
N GLU A 163 -0.62 0.78 -16.68
CA GLU A 163 0.32 1.89 -16.84
C GLU A 163 0.43 2.70 -15.56
N GLU A 164 -0.71 3.12 -14.98
CA GLU A 164 -0.74 3.86 -13.71
C GLU A 164 0.01 3.09 -12.61
N MET A 165 -0.22 1.78 -12.53
CA MET A 165 0.46 0.94 -11.53
C MET A 165 1.94 0.69 -11.85
N ALA A 166 2.34 0.74 -13.13
CA ALA A 166 3.75 0.72 -13.50
C ALA A 166 4.46 2.01 -13.07
N ILE A 167 3.83 3.18 -13.27
CA ILE A 167 4.33 4.48 -12.83
C ILE A 167 4.49 4.49 -11.30
N TRP A 168 3.46 4.08 -10.56
CA TRP A 168 3.54 4.01 -9.10
C TRP A 168 4.66 3.08 -8.61
N ARG A 169 4.82 1.89 -9.21
CA ARG A 169 5.93 0.97 -8.85
C ARG A 169 7.28 1.60 -9.14
N ALA A 170 7.44 2.27 -10.27
CA ALA A 170 8.67 2.96 -10.63
C ALA A 170 9.00 4.07 -9.63
N PHE A 171 7.99 4.84 -9.18
CA PHE A 171 8.14 5.82 -8.11
C PHE A 171 8.62 5.17 -6.81
N VAL A 172 7.94 4.12 -6.34
CA VAL A 172 8.28 3.46 -5.07
C VAL A 172 9.70 2.87 -5.10
N ASN A 173 10.11 2.28 -6.23
CA ASN A 173 11.45 1.70 -6.40
C ASN A 173 12.57 2.76 -6.39
N LYS A 174 12.24 4.02 -6.71
CA LYS A 174 13.19 5.15 -6.68
C LYS A 174 13.29 5.82 -5.31
N LEU A 175 12.43 5.47 -4.34
CA LEU A 175 12.44 6.08 -3.02
C LEU A 175 13.74 5.74 -2.26
N PRO A 176 14.57 6.73 -1.87
CA PRO A 176 15.77 6.48 -1.09
C PRO A 176 15.43 5.78 0.23
N ARG A 177 15.91 4.54 0.38
CA ARG A 177 15.61 3.65 1.52
C ARG A 177 14.11 3.38 1.75
N GLY A 178 13.22 3.79 0.85
CA GLY A 178 11.75 3.72 1.03
C GLY A 178 11.15 4.86 1.85
N VAL A 179 11.82 6.01 1.95
CA VAL A 179 11.35 7.17 2.70
C VAL A 179 10.66 8.15 1.74
N LEU A 180 9.40 8.51 2.03
CA LEU A 180 8.64 9.50 1.24
C LEU A 180 8.90 10.92 1.76
N ASP A 181 8.85 11.10 3.07
CA ASP A 181 9.21 12.35 3.74
C ASP A 181 10.48 12.15 4.57
N PRO A 182 11.62 12.76 4.20
CA PRO A 182 12.88 12.61 4.93
C PRO A 182 12.84 13.06 6.38
N CYS A 183 11.92 13.96 6.74
CA CYS A 183 11.75 14.42 8.11
C CYS A 183 10.88 13.48 8.96
N GLY A 184 10.08 12.63 8.32
CA GLY A 184 9.24 11.66 9.01
C GLY A 184 10.03 10.53 9.65
N SER A 185 9.37 9.75 10.50
CA SER A 185 9.95 8.59 11.18
C SER A 185 9.38 7.26 10.69
N ALA A 186 8.82 7.25 9.48
CA ALA A 186 8.24 6.08 8.86
C ALA A 186 8.87 5.76 7.50
N MET A 187 9.02 4.47 7.22
CA MET A 187 9.67 3.98 6.01
C MET A 187 8.86 2.85 5.37
N LEU A 188 8.62 2.98 4.08
CA LEU A 188 7.95 1.99 3.25
C LEU A 188 8.92 0.85 2.89
N LYS A 189 8.48 -0.40 3.06
CA LYS A 189 9.25 -1.60 2.69
C LYS A 189 8.41 -2.60 1.92
N GLY A 190 9.02 -3.21 0.89
CA GLY A 190 8.47 -4.36 0.17
C GLY A 190 7.08 -4.10 -0.42
N ALA A 191 6.88 -2.92 -1.01
CA ALA A 191 5.62 -2.59 -1.66
C ALA A 191 5.44 -3.47 -2.91
N THR A 192 4.27 -4.09 -3.04
CA THR A 192 3.91 -4.96 -4.15
C THR A 192 2.49 -4.64 -4.60
N PHE A 193 2.22 -4.90 -5.87
CA PHE A 193 0.89 -4.76 -6.47
C PHE A 193 0.51 -6.06 -7.18
N GLY A 194 -0.75 -6.45 -7.03
CA GLY A 194 -1.40 -7.50 -7.83
C GLY A 194 -2.82 -7.09 -8.18
N GLY A 195 -3.39 -7.67 -9.24
CA GLY A 195 -4.76 -7.38 -9.62
C GLY A 195 -5.34 -8.40 -10.58
N VAL A 196 -6.66 -8.36 -10.72
CA VAL A 196 -7.45 -9.15 -11.67
C VAL A 196 -8.07 -8.19 -12.67
N ARG A 197 -8.13 -8.63 -13.93
CA ARG A 197 -8.72 -7.91 -15.06
C ARG A 197 -9.99 -8.63 -15.51
N ALA A 198 -10.89 -7.95 -16.20
CA ALA A 198 -12.13 -8.57 -16.66
C ALA A 198 -11.84 -9.65 -17.71
N GLN A 199 -10.95 -9.37 -18.66
CA GLN A 199 -10.50 -10.30 -19.69
C GLN A 199 -8.98 -10.27 -19.88
N LYS A 200 -8.47 -11.32 -20.54
CA LYS A 200 -7.06 -11.39 -20.93
C LYS A 200 -6.83 -10.44 -22.11
N GLY A 201 -6.11 -9.35 -21.87
CA GLY A 201 -5.84 -8.34 -22.89
C GLY A 201 -6.22 -6.94 -22.43
N ASP A 202 -7.20 -6.86 -21.53
CA ASP A 202 -7.63 -5.60 -20.93
C ASP A 202 -6.47 -4.91 -20.21
N ASP A 203 -6.54 -3.59 -20.20
CA ASP A 203 -5.59 -2.78 -19.43
C ASP A 203 -6.14 -2.42 -18.03
N GLN A 204 -7.45 -2.58 -17.82
CA GLN A 204 -8.14 -2.13 -16.63
C GLN A 204 -8.33 -3.25 -15.59
N TYR A 205 -8.09 -2.92 -14.33
CA TYR A 205 -8.32 -3.85 -13.23
C TYR A 205 -9.78 -3.81 -12.74
N THR A 206 -10.32 -4.98 -12.38
CA THR A 206 -11.61 -5.11 -11.68
C THR A 206 -11.40 -5.31 -10.18
N LYS A 207 -10.25 -5.87 -9.79
CA LYS A 207 -9.81 -6.02 -8.41
C LYS A 207 -8.33 -5.72 -8.33
N ALA A 208 -7.88 -5.08 -7.27
CA ALA A 208 -6.47 -4.84 -7.04
C ALA A 208 -6.10 -4.97 -5.57
N VAL A 209 -4.86 -5.35 -5.32
CA VAL A 209 -4.27 -5.43 -3.99
C VAL A 209 -2.88 -4.80 -3.99
N VAL A 210 -2.65 -3.92 -3.04
CA VAL A 210 -1.34 -3.36 -2.72
C VAL A 210 -0.94 -3.88 -1.34
N ARG A 211 0.25 -4.46 -1.23
CA ARG A 211 0.81 -4.93 0.05
C ARG A 211 2.12 -4.23 0.32
N PHE A 212 2.33 -3.80 1.55
CA PHE A 212 3.60 -3.21 1.98
C PHE A 212 3.80 -3.40 3.47
N ARG A 213 5.00 -3.10 3.97
CA ARG A 213 5.28 -2.95 5.39
C ARG A 213 5.65 -1.51 5.69
N LEU A 214 5.03 -0.93 6.70
CA LEU A 214 5.45 0.34 7.27
C LEU A 214 6.40 0.05 8.43
N LYS A 215 7.66 0.47 8.31
CA LYS A 215 8.60 0.48 9.42
C LYS A 215 8.49 1.82 10.15
N VAL A 216 8.07 1.78 11.41
CA VAL A 216 7.90 2.93 12.29
C VAL A 216 9.09 2.97 13.26
N TYR A 217 9.80 4.10 13.30
CA TYR A 217 10.97 4.30 14.15
C TYR A 217 10.59 4.91 15.50
N THR A 218 11.52 4.88 16.46
CA THR A 218 11.30 5.39 17.83
C THR A 218 11.47 6.89 17.94
N PHE A 219 12.30 7.51 17.10
CA PHE A 219 12.57 8.95 17.17
C PHE A 219 11.35 9.78 16.74
N ALA A 220 11.23 10.99 17.28
CA ALA A 220 10.24 11.95 16.85
C ALA A 220 10.77 12.82 15.69
N PRO A 221 9.97 13.08 14.64
CA PRO A 221 10.32 14.09 13.64
C PRO A 221 10.55 15.44 14.32
N HIS A 222 11.70 16.10 14.11
CA HIS A 222 12.05 17.37 14.78
C HIS A 222 11.98 18.60 13.86
N HIS A 223 11.76 18.39 12.56
CA HIS A 223 11.72 19.43 11.55
C HIS A 223 10.40 19.34 10.77
N PRO A 224 9.89 20.45 10.19
CA PRO A 224 8.68 20.40 9.38
C PRO A 224 8.88 19.55 8.11
N PRO A 225 7.80 18.99 7.55
CA PRO A 225 7.81 18.25 6.30
C PRO A 225 8.61 18.95 5.19
N GLY A 226 9.47 18.21 4.50
CA GLY A 226 10.27 18.74 3.39
C GLY A 226 11.40 19.70 3.77
N SER A 227 11.67 19.91 5.06
CA SER A 227 12.80 20.75 5.50
C SER A 227 14.12 20.27 4.88
N PRO A 228 14.96 21.18 4.34
CA PRO A 228 16.29 20.83 3.83
C PRO A 228 17.18 20.16 4.87
N ALA A 229 16.98 20.44 6.16
CA ALA A 229 17.74 19.86 7.27
C ALA A 229 17.59 18.33 7.38
N CYS A 230 16.52 17.75 6.83
CA CYS A 230 16.27 16.31 6.84
C CYS A 230 16.85 15.56 5.64
N LYS A 231 17.38 16.28 4.65
CA LYS A 231 18.05 15.64 3.51
C LYS A 231 19.27 14.90 4.06
N SER A 232 19.37 13.61 3.76
CA SER A 232 20.61 12.88 4.03
C SER A 232 21.75 13.60 3.30
N PRO A 233 22.94 13.77 3.91
CA PRO A 233 24.07 14.35 3.21
C PRO A 233 24.24 13.58 1.91
N THR A 234 24.23 14.32 0.79
CA THR A 234 24.55 13.75 -0.52
C THR A 234 25.88 13.04 -0.35
N LYS A 235 25.91 11.73 -0.65
CA LYS A 235 27.20 11.06 -0.84
C LYS A 235 27.87 11.83 -1.98
N ASN A 236 28.86 12.66 -1.65
CA ASN A 236 29.77 13.21 -2.63
C ASN A 236 30.32 11.99 -3.39
N LYS A 237 29.97 11.92 -4.68
CA LYS A 237 30.63 11.02 -5.62
C LYS A 237 31.94 11.66 -6.02
#